data_AF-A0A7V2APC6-F1
#
_entry.id   AF-A0A7V2APC6-F1
#
_cell.length_a   1.000
_cell.length_b   1.000
_cell.length_c   1.000
_cell.angle_alpha   90.00
_cell.angle_beta   90.00
_cell.angle_gamma   90.00
#
_symmetry.space_group_name_H-M   'P 1'
#
loop_
_entity.id
_entity.type
_entity.pdbx_description
1 polymer ?
#
loop_
_entity_poly.entity_id
_entity_poly.type
_entity_poly.pdbx_seq_one_letter_code
_entity_poly.pdbx_strand_id
1 'polypeptide(L)'
;MFAKKIACVVLAVLISLSFSFVSLAADTTQPTLTLTVERSSLDVYPPMMIYTAQLNNAPSGINTDIKVDFYNLRSSVFLFKVEYLGSAPIDSATGKAVLERQVKPDVYFALAKVTINGVEIKSNTVTYQLK
;
A
#
# COMPACT_ATOMS: atom_id res chain seq x y z
N MET A 1 6.31 3.74 83.99
CA MET A 1 4.91 3.29 83.86
C MET A 1 4.28 4.01 82.68
N PHE A 2 3.84 3.22 81.69
CA PHE A 2 2.99 3.51 80.51
C PHE A 2 2.85 4.94 79.95
N ALA A 3 3.30 5.12 78.71
CA ALA A 3 2.68 6.06 77.77
C ALA A 3 2.30 5.33 76.48
N LYS A 4 1.10 5.64 76.02
CA LYS A 4 0.23 4.91 75.08
C LYS A 4 0.28 5.65 73.73
N LYS A 5 0.24 4.87 72.65
CA LYS A 5 -0.11 5.13 71.24
C LYS A 5 -0.66 6.54 70.85
N ILE A 6 -0.29 7.04 69.66
CA ILE A 6 -1.16 7.23 68.46
C ILE A 6 -0.51 8.17 67.39
N ALA A 7 -0.47 7.66 66.15
CA ALA A 7 -0.57 8.26 64.79
C ALA A 7 -0.10 9.68 64.41
N CYS A 8 0.58 9.78 63.25
CA CYS A 8 0.21 10.55 62.02
C CYS A 8 1.43 10.63 61.08
N VAL A 9 1.47 9.90 59.95
CA VAL A 9 1.22 10.40 58.58
C VAL A 9 1.95 11.70 58.23
N VAL A 10 3.09 11.61 57.51
CA VAL A 10 3.60 12.59 56.50
C VAL A 10 4.62 11.80 55.62
N LEU A 11 4.27 11.31 54.43
CA LEU A 11 4.23 11.96 53.11
C LEU A 11 5.60 12.00 52.41
N ALA A 12 5.67 11.31 51.26
CA ALA A 12 6.46 11.50 50.03
C ALA A 12 7.95 11.91 50.15
N VAL A 13 8.89 11.29 49.43
CA VAL A 13 9.09 11.53 47.99
C VAL A 13 9.64 10.25 47.33
N LEU A 14 8.80 9.53 46.59
CA LEU A 14 9.29 8.63 45.53
C LEU A 14 9.77 9.53 44.38
N ILE A 15 11.06 9.47 44.11
CA ILE A 15 11.69 10.11 42.96
C ILE A 15 11.18 9.37 41.72
N SER A 16 10.14 9.90 41.08
CA SER A 16 9.76 9.51 39.73
C SER A 16 10.86 9.98 38.79
N LEU A 17 11.79 9.09 38.45
CA LEU A 17 12.58 9.21 37.22
C LEU A 17 11.57 9.20 36.05
N SER A 18 11.18 10.38 35.62
CA SER A 18 10.52 10.60 34.35
C SER A 18 11.55 10.31 33.24
N PHE A 19 11.65 9.04 32.86
CA PHE A 19 12.13 8.70 31.53
C PHE A 19 11.13 9.29 30.55
N SER A 20 11.47 10.44 29.97
CA SER A 20 10.88 10.92 28.74
C SER A 20 11.24 9.90 27.66
N PHE A 21 10.45 8.84 27.55
CA PHE A 21 10.38 8.10 26.30
C PHE A 21 9.82 9.09 25.28
N VAL A 22 10.72 9.71 24.51
CA VAL A 22 10.34 10.22 23.20
C VAL A 22 9.94 8.98 22.42
N SER A 23 8.65 8.62 22.52
CA SER A 23 8.01 7.73 21.57
C SER A 23 8.10 8.49 20.26
N LEU A 24 9.17 8.22 19.51
CA LEU A 24 9.21 8.50 18.10
C LEU A 24 8.01 7.72 17.55
N ALA A 25 6.91 8.41 17.29
CA ALA A 25 5.73 7.82 16.68
C ALA A 25 6.20 7.28 15.33
N ALA A 26 6.60 6.01 15.31
CA ALA A 26 6.77 5.28 14.08
C ALA A 26 5.39 5.36 13.43
N ASP A 27 5.32 6.07 12.31
CA ASP A 27 4.12 6.15 11.50
C ASP A 27 3.73 4.72 11.13
N THR A 28 2.77 4.16 11.86
CA THR A 28 2.36 2.75 11.77
C THR A 28 1.34 2.54 10.65
N THR A 29 1.19 3.52 9.74
CA THR A 29 0.26 3.39 8.64
C THR A 29 0.73 2.28 7.70
N GLN A 30 -0.05 1.20 7.64
CA GLN A 30 0.22 0.07 6.77
C GLN A 30 0.29 0.58 5.32
N PRO A 31 1.30 0.15 4.53
CA PRO A 31 1.40 0.56 3.13
C PRO A 31 0.16 0.10 2.37
N THR A 32 -0.39 1.00 1.56
CA THR A 32 -1.57 0.73 0.74
C THR A 32 -1.25 0.93 -0.74
N LEU A 33 -1.84 0.11 -1.60
CA LEU A 33 -1.68 0.21 -3.05
C LEU A 33 -3.00 0.66 -3.66
N THR A 34 -2.96 1.69 -4.51
CA THR A 34 -4.12 2.16 -5.26
C THR A 34 -3.83 2.05 -6.74
N LEU A 35 -4.76 1.49 -7.50
CA LEU A 35 -4.68 1.35 -8.95
C LEU A 35 -5.70 2.26 -9.61
N THR A 36 -5.26 2.95 -10.66
CA THR A 36 -6.10 3.61 -11.66
C THR A 36 -5.73 3.12 -13.05
N VAL A 37 -6.70 3.12 -13.95
CA VAL A 37 -6.51 2.69 -15.34
C VAL A 37 -7.18 3.71 -16.24
N GLU A 38 -6.42 4.23 -17.20
CA GLU A 38 -6.87 5.26 -18.14
C GLU A 38 -6.55 4.84 -19.57
N ARG A 39 -7.42 5.20 -20.52
CA ARG A 39 -7.14 5.00 -21.94
C ARG A 39 -6.16 6.08 -22.39
N SER A 40 -5.13 5.71 -23.13
CA SER A 40 -4.23 6.68 -23.77
C SER A 40 -5.03 7.61 -24.69
N SER A 41 -4.68 8.89 -24.70
CA SER A 41 -5.29 9.89 -25.60
C SER A 41 -4.88 9.69 -27.06
N LEU A 42 -3.84 8.89 -27.32
CA LEU A 42 -3.41 8.54 -28.66
C LEU A 42 -4.37 7.52 -29.28
N ASP A 43 -4.92 7.85 -30.45
CA ASP A 43 -5.81 6.96 -31.18
C ASP A 43 -5.01 5.91 -31.97
N VAL A 44 -4.61 4.84 -31.27
CA VAL A 44 -3.83 3.72 -31.81
C VAL A 44 -4.65 2.44 -31.73
N TYR A 45 -4.59 1.57 -32.74
CA TYR A 45 -5.23 0.26 -32.73
C TYR A 45 -4.19 -0.88 -32.71
N PRO A 46 -4.30 -1.87 -31.79
CA PRO A 46 -5.27 -1.96 -30.70
C PRO A 46 -5.09 -0.85 -29.64
N PRO A 47 -6.16 -0.44 -28.92
CA PRO A 47 -6.08 0.67 -27.99
C PRO A 47 -5.09 0.43 -26.86
N MET A 48 -4.43 1.52 -26.44
CA MET A 48 -3.44 1.51 -25.38
C MET A 48 -4.07 1.96 -24.06
N MET A 49 -3.81 1.19 -23.00
CA MET A 49 -4.21 1.50 -21.63
C MET A 49 -2.98 1.81 -20.79
N ILE A 50 -3.13 2.77 -19.88
CA ILE A 50 -2.13 3.22 -18.93
C ILE A 50 -2.60 2.77 -17.54
N TYR A 51 -1.87 1.85 -16.94
CA TYR A 51 -2.11 1.35 -15.59
C TYR A 51 -1.18 2.08 -14.63
N THR A 52 -1.74 2.83 -13.68
CA THR A 52 -0.96 3.58 -12.70
C THR A 52 -1.25 3.03 -11.31
N ALA A 53 -0.22 2.46 -10.68
CA ALA A 53 -0.27 2.04 -9.29
C ALA A 53 0.46 3.06 -8.41
N GLN A 54 -0.20 3.52 -7.34
CA GLN A 54 0.35 4.40 -6.32
C GLN A 54 0.51 3.61 -5.03
N LEU A 55 1.74 3.49 -4.55
CA LEU A 55 2.04 2.99 -3.22
C LEU A 55 2.04 4.19 -2.25
N ASN A 56 1.16 4.16 -1.26
CA ASN A 56 1.08 5.16 -0.21
C ASN A 56 1.69 4.61 1.09
N ASN A 57 2.27 5.48 1.90
CA ASN A 57 2.88 5.15 3.20
C ASN A 57 3.91 4.02 3.08
N ALA A 58 4.72 4.13 2.03
CA ALA A 58 5.75 3.17 1.72
C ALA A 58 6.80 3.20 2.85
N PRO A 59 7.13 2.08 3.52
CA PRO A 59 8.11 2.08 4.60
C PRO A 59 9.44 2.69 4.16
N SER A 60 9.99 3.59 4.98
CA SER A 60 11.30 4.18 4.78
C SER A 60 12.35 3.08 4.63
N GLY A 61 13.15 3.12 3.57
CA GLY A 61 14.14 2.06 3.28
C GLY A 61 13.65 1.00 2.28
N ILE A 62 12.53 1.23 1.60
CA ILE A 62 12.22 0.51 0.37
C ILE A 62 13.41 0.61 -0.60
N ASN A 63 14.03 -0.54 -0.88
CA ASN A 63 15.05 -0.67 -1.91
C ASN A 63 14.48 -0.20 -3.25
N THR A 64 15.33 0.40 -4.09
CA THR A 64 15.01 0.93 -5.42
C THR A 64 14.53 -0.13 -6.42
N ASP A 65 14.46 -1.41 -6.02
CA ASP A 65 14.14 -2.54 -6.89
C ASP A 65 12.70 -3.05 -6.75
N ILE A 66 11.83 -2.35 -6.01
CA ILE A 66 10.43 -2.76 -5.89
C ILE A 66 9.69 -2.55 -7.22
N LYS A 67 9.00 -3.60 -7.66
CA LYS A 67 8.17 -3.60 -8.86
C LYS A 67 6.73 -3.94 -8.50
N VAL A 68 5.81 -3.32 -9.21
CA VAL A 68 4.38 -3.63 -9.16
C VAL A 68 4.04 -4.49 -10.36
N ASP A 69 3.41 -5.63 -10.09
CA ASP A 69 2.84 -6.54 -11.07
C ASP A 69 1.40 -6.14 -11.39
N PHE A 70 1.06 -6.10 -12.67
CA PHE A 70 -0.28 -5.73 -13.15
C PHE A 70 -0.97 -6.91 -13.80
N TYR A 71 -2.26 -7.05 -13.54
CA TYR A 71 -3.07 -8.14 -14.07
C TYR A 71 -4.42 -7.63 -14.57
N ASN A 72 -4.93 -8.29 -15.60
CA ASN A 72 -6.33 -8.25 -15.99
C ASN A 72 -7.01 -9.55 -15.58
N LEU A 73 -8.21 -9.46 -15.03
CA LEU A 73 -9.12 -10.57 -14.84
C LEU A 73 -10.15 -10.48 -15.96
N ARG A 74 -10.11 -11.44 -16.89
CA ARG A 74 -11.16 -11.60 -17.89
C ARG A 74 -12.21 -12.54 -17.33
N SER A 75 -13.46 -12.10 -17.33
CA SER A 75 -14.58 -13.01 -17.15
C SER A 75 -14.85 -13.71 -18.47
N SER A 76 -14.51 -15.00 -18.57
CA SER A 76 -15.13 -15.86 -19.59
C SER A 76 -16.37 -16.49 -18.98
N VAL A 77 -17.35 -16.84 -19.81
CA VAL A 77 -18.67 -17.38 -19.43
C VAL A 77 -18.61 -18.52 -18.40
N PHE A 78 -17.46 -19.19 -18.25
CA PHE A 78 -17.29 -20.30 -17.30
C PHE A 78 -16.08 -20.19 -16.34
N LEU A 79 -15.14 -19.25 -16.53
CA LEU A 79 -13.94 -19.10 -15.69
C LEU A 79 -13.39 -17.66 -15.69
N PHE A 80 -12.95 -17.19 -14.52
CA PHE A 80 -12.12 -15.99 -14.40
C PHE A 80 -10.69 -16.34 -14.84
N LYS A 81 -10.25 -15.80 -15.98
CA LYS A 81 -8.87 -15.94 -16.44
C LYS A 81 -8.06 -14.75 -15.96
N VAL A 82 -7.00 -15.02 -15.19
CA VAL A 82 -6.01 -14.01 -14.82
C VAL A 82 -4.98 -13.90 -15.94
N GLU A 83 -4.85 -12.72 -16.53
CA GLU A 83 -3.88 -12.36 -17.55
C GLU A 83 -2.85 -11.44 -16.92
N TYR A 84 -1.59 -11.87 -16.88
CA TYR A 84 -0.48 -11.03 -16.42
C TYR A 84 -0.06 -10.05 -17.53
N LEU A 85 0.00 -8.76 -17.20
CA LEU A 85 0.29 -7.69 -18.15
C LEU A 85 1.77 -7.30 -18.18
N GLY A 86 2.47 -7.48 -17.05
CA GLY A 86 3.85 -7.09 -16.84
C GLY A 86 4.09 -6.48 -15.47
N SER A 87 5.34 -6.12 -15.19
CA SER A 87 5.70 -5.34 -14.00
C SER A 87 6.27 -3.98 -14.41
N ALA A 88 6.08 -2.98 -13.56
CA ALA A 88 6.78 -1.70 -13.65
C ALA A 88 7.47 -1.37 -12.31
N PRO A 89 8.66 -0.76 -12.32
CA PRO A 89 9.31 -0.31 -11.10
C PRO A 89 8.51 0.80 -10.42
N ILE A 90 8.58 0.86 -9.10
CA ILE A 90 8.09 2.00 -8.33
C ILE A 90 9.12 3.11 -8.39
N ASP A 91 8.70 4.28 -8.84
CA ASP A 91 9.47 5.52 -8.72
C ASP A 91 9.66 5.85 -7.23
N SER A 92 10.91 5.95 -6.78
CA SER A 92 11.24 6.17 -5.37
C SER A 92 10.87 7.56 -4.86
N ALA A 93 10.73 8.55 -5.75
CA ALA A 93 10.36 9.92 -5.39
C ALA A 93 8.84 10.08 -5.28
N THR A 94 8.08 9.41 -6.14
CA THR A 94 6.61 9.58 -6.20
C THR A 94 5.82 8.38 -5.66
N GLY A 95 6.45 7.22 -5.47
CA GLY A 95 5.78 5.97 -5.11
C GLY A 95 4.88 5.40 -6.23
N LYS A 96 5.10 5.81 -7.49
CA LYS A 96 4.25 5.44 -8.63
C LYS A 96 4.92 4.39 -9.50
N ALA A 97 4.14 3.42 -9.96
CA ALA A 97 4.52 2.51 -11.03
C ALA A 97 3.52 2.67 -12.18
N VAL A 98 4.04 2.82 -13.41
CA VAL A 98 3.22 3.02 -14.61
C VAL A 98 3.54 1.91 -15.61
N LEU A 99 2.51 1.21 -16.07
CA LEU A 99 2.60 0.22 -17.14
C LEU A 99 1.70 0.64 -18.29
N GLU A 100 2.24 0.67 -19.51
CA GLU A 100 1.46 0.86 -20.72
C GLU A 100 1.28 -0.47 -21.44
N ARG A 101 0.04 -0.79 -21.82
CA ARG A 101 -0.25 -2.04 -22.52
C ARG A 101 -1.34 -1.85 -23.57
N GLN A 102 -1.07 -2.39 -24.76
CA GLN A 102 -2.11 -2.58 -25.75
C GLN A 102 -3.06 -3.71 -25.32
N VAL A 103 -4.35 -3.47 -25.40
CA VAL A 103 -5.38 -4.46 -25.06
C VAL A 103 -6.47 -4.48 -26.13
N LYS A 104 -7.08 -5.65 -26.33
CA LYS A 104 -8.21 -5.79 -27.27
C LYS A 104 -9.47 -5.17 -26.67
N PRO A 105 -10.43 -4.68 -27.49
CA PRO A 105 -11.75 -4.29 -27.00
C PRO A 105 -12.41 -5.43 -26.22
N ASP A 106 -12.74 -5.16 -24.96
CA ASP A 106 -13.36 -6.10 -24.01
C ASP A 106 -13.76 -5.35 -22.72
N VAL A 107 -14.37 -6.07 -21.77
CA VAL A 107 -14.52 -5.64 -20.38
C VAL A 107 -13.44 -6.31 -19.53
N TYR A 108 -12.72 -5.51 -18.77
CA TYR A 108 -11.62 -5.97 -17.93
C TYR A 108 -11.81 -5.53 -16.48
N PHE A 109 -11.35 -6.37 -15.56
CA PHE A 109 -11.14 -6.00 -14.17
C PHE A 109 -9.64 -6.04 -13.90
N ALA A 110 -9.01 -4.91 -13.63
CA ALA A 110 -7.57 -4.84 -13.35
C ALA A 110 -7.28 -4.84 -11.85
N LEU A 111 -6.14 -5.44 -11.49
CA LEU A 111 -5.55 -5.36 -10.16
C LEU A 111 -4.03 -5.21 -10.28
N ALA A 112 -3.44 -4.59 -9.27
CA ALA A 112 -2.01 -4.44 -9.11
C ALA A 112 -1.57 -5.09 -7.80
N LYS A 113 -0.34 -5.58 -7.79
CA LYS A 113 0.24 -6.32 -6.68
C LYS A 113 1.69 -5.90 -6.49
N VAL A 114 2.08 -5.68 -5.23
CA VAL A 114 3.48 -5.45 -4.87
C VAL A 114 3.84 -6.32 -3.69
N THR A 115 5.07 -6.80 -3.64
CA THR A 115 5.60 -7.55 -2.50
C THR A 115 6.70 -6.74 -1.85
N ILE A 116 6.53 -6.40 -0.57
CA ILE A 116 7.48 -5.62 0.22
C ILE A 116 7.84 -6.44 1.45
N ASN A 117 9.12 -6.78 1.63
CA ASN A 117 9.61 -7.59 2.75
C ASN A 117 8.83 -8.90 2.96
N GLY A 118 8.43 -9.56 1.86
CA GLY A 118 7.64 -10.79 1.88
C GLY A 118 6.13 -10.60 2.14
N VAL A 119 5.67 -9.37 2.38
CA VAL A 119 4.25 -9.05 2.53
C VAL A 119 3.67 -8.64 1.18
N GLU A 120 2.62 -9.33 0.75
CA GLU A 120 1.88 -9.00 -0.47
C GLU A 120 0.82 -7.92 -0.19
N ILE A 121 0.87 -6.84 -0.95
CA ILE A 121 -0.08 -5.74 -0.90
C ILE A 121 -0.80 -5.70 -2.26
N LYS A 122 -2.12 -5.81 -2.22
CA LYS A 122 -2.98 -5.74 -3.42
C LYS A 122 -3.65 -4.39 -3.50
N SER A 123 -3.89 -3.93 -4.72
CA SER A 123 -4.67 -2.71 -4.95
C SER A 123 -6.18 -2.95 -4.82
N ASN A 124 -6.95 -1.87 -4.88
CA ASN A 124 -8.33 -1.92 -5.32
C ASN A 124 -8.45 -2.58 -6.71
N THR A 125 -9.62 -3.15 -7.01
CA THR A 125 -9.93 -3.63 -8.36
C THR A 125 -10.56 -2.49 -9.17
N VAL A 126 -10.15 -2.33 -10.42
CA VAL A 126 -10.68 -1.31 -11.34
C VAL A 126 -11.35 -2.01 -12.52
N THR A 127 -12.61 -1.68 -12.79
CA THR A 127 -13.32 -2.15 -13.98
C THR A 127 -13.23 -1.11 -15.07
N TYR A 128 -12.89 -1.51 -16.29
CA TYR A 128 -12.95 -0.65 -17.46
C TYR A 128 -13.49 -1.42 -18.67
N GLN A 129 -14.22 -0.69 -19.51
CA GLN A 129 -14.75 -1.21 -20.76
C GLN A 129 -14.08 -0.47 -21.90
N LEU A 130 -13.48 -1.24 -22.80
CA LEU A 130 -12.88 -0.71 -24.00
C LEU A 130 -13.75 -1.08 -25.20
N LYS A 131 -14.31 -0.05 -25.84
CA LYS A 131 -15.08 -0.16 -27.09
C LYS A 131 -14.17 0.07 -28.28
#